data_AF-A0A820GSF8-F1
#
_entry.id   AF-A0A820GSF8-F1
#
_cell.length_a   1.000
_cell.length_b   1.000
_cell.length_c   1.000
_cell.angle_alpha   90.00
_cell.angle_beta   90.00
_cell.angle_gamma   90.00
#
_symmetry.space_group_name_H-M   'P 1'
#
loop_
_entity.id
_entity.type
_entity.pdbx_description
1 polymer ?
#
loop_
_entity_poly.entity_id
_entity_poly.type
_entity_poly.pdbx_seq_one_letter_code
_entity_poly.pdbx_strand_id
1 'polypeptide(L)'
;ALVTYRYESLRSHLVKSDVCPHDKQSFRSCEKLCGGIECLQEINGLHATVVYLSIIRCVIIAFIDSSSPTSDRIYYAWLAVFICRLWRTWLDLVPKQDLDNRISQMANLSDIAKGKFKQKATKKIFFITSSTFLCLELNAHHLTYLTLLVAESQLPPEILKISLFSSQTCENFFRLARSMSGTFSTSVNLSVQQFLNRQEKIS
;
A
#
# COMPACT_ATOMS: atom_id res chain seq x y z
N ALA A 1 30.90 -8.32 -8.83
CA ALA A 1 29.73 -8.76 -8.06
C ALA A 1 29.46 -7.87 -6.83
N LEU A 2 30.42 -7.69 -5.91
CA LEU A 2 30.23 -6.86 -4.70
C LEU A 2 30.16 -5.34 -4.95
N VAL A 3 30.84 -4.85 -6.00
CA VAL A 3 30.84 -3.41 -6.35
C VAL A 3 29.51 -2.97 -6.99
N THR A 4 28.92 -3.83 -7.84
CA THR A 4 27.62 -3.60 -8.49
C THR A 4 26.47 -3.55 -7.48
N TYR A 5 26.45 -4.47 -6.51
CA TYR A 5 25.41 -4.51 -5.47
C TYR A 5 25.42 -3.28 -4.55
N ARG A 6 26.61 -2.72 -4.28
CA ARG A 6 26.76 -1.48 -3.50
C ARG A 6 26.23 -0.26 -4.26
N TYR A 7 26.44 -0.23 -5.59
CA TYR A 7 26.03 0.87 -6.46
C TYR A 7 24.50 0.95 -6.65
N GLU A 8 23.83 -0.21 -6.79
CA GLU A 8 22.36 -0.29 -6.90
C GLU A 8 21.64 0.03 -5.58
N SER A 9 22.22 -0.36 -4.43
CA SER A 9 21.73 0.01 -3.09
C SER A 9 21.87 1.51 -2.82
N LEU A 10 22.93 2.15 -3.33
CA LEU A 10 23.16 3.60 -3.23
C LEU A 10 22.17 4.44 -4.06
N ARG A 11 21.71 3.95 -5.21
CA ARG A 11 20.69 4.63 -6.03
C ARG A 11 19.27 4.50 -5.46
N SER A 12 18.92 3.32 -4.93
CA SER A 12 17.55 3.02 -4.49
C SER A 12 17.28 3.30 -3.01
N HIS A 13 18.32 3.52 -2.18
CA HIS A 13 18.22 3.57 -0.71
C HIS A 13 17.53 2.35 -0.07
N LEU A 14 17.35 1.26 -0.83
CA LEU A 14 16.72 0.04 -0.38
C LEU A 14 17.73 -0.82 0.38
N VAL A 15 17.29 -1.37 1.49
CA VAL A 15 18.04 -2.31 2.32
C VAL A 15 17.30 -3.64 2.42
N LYS A 16 18.01 -4.74 2.73
CA LYS A 16 17.41 -6.08 2.83
C LYS A 16 16.22 -6.14 3.80
N SER A 17 16.24 -5.33 4.85
CA SER A 17 15.13 -5.25 5.81
C SER A 17 13.84 -4.69 5.21
N ASP A 18 13.91 -3.88 4.15
CA ASP A 18 12.72 -3.29 3.51
C ASP A 18 11.86 -4.37 2.80
N VAL A 19 12.44 -5.56 2.52
CA VAL A 19 11.73 -6.72 1.92
C VAL A 19 11.53 -7.85 2.95
N CYS A 20 11.77 -7.58 4.23
CA CYS A 20 11.70 -8.61 5.28
C CYS A 20 10.25 -9.04 5.55
N PRO A 21 9.89 -10.32 5.39
CA PRO A 21 8.53 -10.80 5.61
C PRO A 21 8.05 -10.72 7.07
N HIS A 22 8.96 -10.51 8.03
CA HIS A 22 8.61 -10.37 9.44
C HIS A 22 8.09 -8.97 9.79
N ASP A 23 8.44 -7.95 9.00
CA ASP A 23 8.02 -6.56 9.22
C ASP A 23 6.97 -6.13 8.18
N LYS A 24 5.80 -6.78 8.25
CA LYS A 24 4.71 -6.56 7.28
C LYS A 24 3.93 -5.25 7.50
N GLN A 25 4.17 -4.56 8.61
CA GLN A 25 3.43 -3.37 9.03
C GLN A 25 4.20 -2.07 8.78
N SER A 26 5.45 -2.14 8.32
CA SER A 26 6.24 -0.95 8.01
C SER A 26 5.76 -0.27 6.73
N PHE A 27 4.99 0.81 6.89
CA PHE A 27 4.62 1.70 5.78
C PHE A 27 5.87 2.32 5.12
N ARG A 28 6.90 2.66 5.90
CA ARG A 28 8.15 3.25 5.39
C ARG A 28 8.87 2.34 4.39
N SER A 29 8.86 1.03 4.64
CA SER A 29 9.44 0.06 3.71
C SER A 29 8.66 0.05 2.38
N CYS A 30 7.33 0.11 2.45
CA CYS A 30 6.46 0.20 1.27
C CYS A 30 6.72 1.49 0.46
N GLU A 31 6.83 2.63 1.12
CA GLU A 31 7.11 3.92 0.50
C GLU A 31 8.46 3.91 -0.24
N LYS A 32 9.52 3.42 0.40
CA LYS A 32 10.83 3.27 -0.25
C LYS A 32 10.78 2.37 -1.49
N LEU A 33 10.07 1.24 -1.40
CA LEU A 33 9.91 0.32 -2.54
C LEU A 33 9.21 1.01 -3.72
N CYS A 34 8.22 1.86 -3.46
CA CYS A 34 7.55 2.67 -4.48
C CYS A 34 8.41 3.83 -5.01
N GLY A 35 9.42 4.26 -4.26
CA GLY A 35 10.44 5.22 -4.69
C GLY A 35 11.44 4.63 -5.67
N GLY A 36 11.79 3.35 -5.52
CA GLY A 36 12.81 2.66 -6.31
C GLY A 36 12.35 2.08 -7.66
N ILE A 37 11.18 2.46 -8.17
CA ILE A 37 10.58 1.87 -9.39
C ILE A 37 11.48 2.02 -10.62
N GLU A 38 12.17 3.15 -10.76
CA GLU A 38 13.07 3.44 -11.89
C GLU A 38 14.19 2.39 -12.01
N CYS A 39 14.71 1.92 -10.86
CA CYS A 39 15.75 0.88 -10.83
C CYS A 39 15.21 -0.50 -11.27
N LEU A 40 13.90 -0.73 -11.19
CA LEU A 40 13.27 -2.00 -11.56
C LEU A 40 12.87 -2.04 -13.04
N GLN A 41 12.72 -0.89 -13.70
CA GLN A 41 12.37 -0.79 -15.12
C GLN A 41 13.48 -1.34 -16.03
N GLU A 42 14.74 -1.25 -15.59
CA GLU A 42 15.90 -1.74 -16.35
C GLU A 42 16.02 -3.28 -16.33
N ILE A 43 15.28 -3.97 -15.45
CA ILE A 43 15.39 -5.43 -15.26
C ILE A 43 14.30 -6.16 -16.06
N ASN A 44 14.73 -6.99 -17.02
CA ASN A 44 13.84 -7.83 -17.80
C ASN A 44 13.00 -8.78 -16.91
N GLY A 45 11.69 -8.80 -17.16
CA GLY A 45 10.75 -9.68 -16.46
C GLY A 45 10.06 -9.07 -15.22
N LEU A 46 10.41 -7.85 -14.80
CA LEU A 46 9.80 -7.19 -13.63
C LEU A 46 8.66 -6.21 -13.95
N HIS A 47 8.20 -6.16 -15.20
CA HIS A 47 7.14 -5.24 -15.64
C HIS A 47 5.88 -5.30 -14.78
N ALA A 48 5.43 -6.50 -14.40
CA ALA A 48 4.25 -6.65 -13.54
C ALA A 48 4.46 -6.07 -12.14
N THR A 49 5.65 -6.24 -11.56
CA THR A 49 6.03 -5.66 -10.27
C THR A 49 6.10 -4.14 -10.35
N VAL A 50 6.68 -3.60 -11.43
CA VAL A 50 6.72 -2.15 -11.71
C VAL A 50 5.31 -1.58 -11.77
N VAL A 51 4.39 -2.21 -12.51
CA VAL A 51 2.99 -1.77 -12.58
C VAL A 51 2.33 -1.84 -11.20
N TYR A 52 2.53 -2.93 -10.46
CA TYR A 52 1.95 -3.08 -9.12
C TYR A 52 2.43 -1.99 -8.13
N LEU A 53 3.75 -1.72 -8.10
CA LEU A 53 4.31 -0.65 -7.28
C LEU A 53 3.85 0.73 -7.75
N SER A 54 3.62 0.92 -9.05
CA SER A 54 3.07 2.16 -9.60
C SER A 54 1.64 2.40 -9.14
N ILE A 55 0.80 1.36 -9.06
CA ILE A 55 -0.55 1.46 -8.49
C ILE A 55 -0.46 1.91 -7.03
N ILE A 56 0.41 1.30 -6.22
CA ILE A 56 0.59 1.68 -4.82
C ILE A 56 1.06 3.14 -4.71
N ARG A 57 2.01 3.56 -5.55
CA ARG A 57 2.48 4.94 -5.60
C ARG A 57 1.34 5.92 -5.92
N CYS A 58 0.46 5.59 -6.85
CA CYS A 58 -0.72 6.40 -7.15
C CYS A 58 -1.63 6.56 -5.91
N VAL A 59 -1.84 5.48 -5.15
CA VAL A 59 -2.62 5.52 -3.90
C VAL A 59 -1.96 6.40 -2.84
N ILE A 60 -0.63 6.30 -2.67
CA ILE A 60 0.14 7.13 -1.73
C ILE A 60 -0.01 8.61 -2.08
N ILE A 61 0.19 8.98 -3.35
CA ILE A 61 0.07 10.37 -3.83
C ILE A 61 -1.36 10.88 -3.61
N ALA A 62 -2.37 10.09 -3.95
CA ALA A 62 -3.76 10.50 -3.83
C ALA A 62 -4.21 10.76 -2.39
N PHE A 63 -3.89 9.85 -1.46
CA PHE A 63 -4.53 9.80 -0.15
C PHE A 63 -3.61 10.07 1.04
N ILE A 64 -2.30 9.95 0.89
CA ILE A 64 -1.35 10.00 2.02
C ILE A 64 -0.47 11.24 1.93
N ASP A 65 0.13 11.49 0.77
CA ASP A 65 1.02 12.64 0.59
C ASP A 65 0.27 13.92 0.94
N SER A 66 0.89 14.80 1.73
CA SER A 66 0.30 16.07 2.15
C SER A 66 0.59 17.20 1.17
N SER A 67 1.58 17.04 0.28
CA SER A 67 2.03 18.07 -0.65
C SER A 67 1.26 18.09 -1.98
N SER A 68 0.60 17.00 -2.35
CA SER A 68 -0.12 16.88 -3.62
C SER A 68 -1.34 17.80 -3.72
N PRO A 69 -1.52 18.51 -4.86
CA PRO A 69 -2.70 19.32 -5.13
C PRO A 69 -3.92 18.43 -5.42
N THR A 70 -5.12 18.97 -5.21
CA THR A 70 -6.38 18.21 -5.34
C THR A 70 -6.58 17.59 -6.73
N SER A 71 -6.22 18.30 -7.81
CA SER A 71 -6.31 17.79 -9.18
C SER A 71 -5.53 16.49 -9.36
N ASP A 72 -4.30 16.47 -8.87
CA ASP A 72 -3.40 15.33 -8.99
C ASP A 72 -3.93 14.17 -8.16
N ARG A 73 -4.47 14.46 -6.96
CA ARG A 73 -5.08 13.42 -6.13
C ARG A 73 -6.22 12.71 -6.83
N ILE A 74 -7.12 13.46 -7.47
CA ILE A 74 -8.23 12.91 -8.24
C ILE A 74 -7.69 12.07 -9.40
N TYR A 75 -6.74 12.61 -10.15
CA TYR A 75 -6.12 11.91 -11.27
C TYR A 75 -5.51 10.57 -10.83
N TYR A 76 -4.65 10.57 -9.81
CA TYR A 76 -3.96 9.36 -9.34
C TYR A 76 -4.91 8.37 -8.65
N ALA A 77 -5.93 8.84 -7.93
CA ALA A 77 -6.96 7.97 -7.36
C ALA A 77 -7.69 7.20 -8.46
N TRP A 78 -8.15 7.90 -9.50
CA TRP A 78 -8.85 7.27 -10.61
C TRP A 78 -7.93 6.43 -11.48
N LEU A 79 -6.67 6.84 -11.72
CA LEU A 79 -5.70 6.04 -12.45
C LEU A 79 -5.50 4.67 -11.78
N ALA A 80 -5.36 4.64 -10.46
CA ALA A 80 -5.26 3.39 -9.70
C ALA A 80 -6.53 2.52 -9.88
N VAL A 81 -7.73 3.11 -9.75
CA VAL A 81 -9.01 2.41 -9.98
C VAL A 81 -9.09 1.84 -11.39
N PHE A 82 -8.76 2.62 -12.42
CA PHE A 82 -8.82 2.20 -13.81
C PHE A 82 -7.88 1.03 -14.10
N ILE A 83 -6.64 1.09 -13.63
CA ILE A 83 -5.68 -0.02 -13.79
C ILE A 83 -6.20 -1.28 -13.10
N CYS A 84 -6.74 -1.16 -11.87
CA CYS A 84 -7.32 -2.31 -11.17
C CYS A 84 -8.56 -2.88 -11.88
N ARG A 85 -9.41 -2.05 -12.49
CA ARG A 85 -10.55 -2.50 -13.29
C ARG A 85 -10.07 -3.28 -14.52
N LEU A 86 -9.10 -2.75 -15.25
CA LEU A 86 -8.50 -3.42 -16.41
C LEU A 86 -7.88 -4.77 -16.01
N TRP A 87 -7.13 -4.81 -14.90
CA TRP A 87 -6.56 -6.06 -14.38
C TRP A 87 -7.64 -7.09 -14.04
N ARG A 88 -8.72 -6.67 -13.35
CA ARG A 88 -9.84 -7.56 -13.02
C ARG A 88 -10.55 -8.08 -14.28
N THR A 89 -10.88 -7.19 -15.22
CA THR A 89 -11.53 -7.57 -16.48
C THR A 89 -10.65 -8.53 -17.28
N TRP A 90 -9.34 -8.27 -17.35
CA TRP A 90 -8.39 -9.17 -18.01
C TRP A 90 -8.38 -10.56 -17.35
N LEU A 91 -8.33 -10.64 -16.02
CA LEU A 91 -8.40 -11.92 -15.31
C LEU A 91 -9.71 -12.68 -15.59
N ASP A 92 -10.83 -11.98 -15.66
CA ASP A 92 -12.13 -12.57 -15.96
C ASP A 92 -12.17 -13.14 -17.39
N LEU A 93 -11.58 -12.44 -18.36
CA LEU A 93 -11.54 -12.85 -19.77
C LEU A 93 -10.53 -13.96 -20.09
N VAL A 94 -9.40 -14.04 -19.39
CA VAL A 94 -8.35 -15.05 -19.68
C VAL A 94 -8.84 -16.47 -19.38
N PRO A 95 -8.72 -17.44 -20.30
CA PRO A 95 -9.08 -18.83 -20.04
C PRO A 95 -8.32 -19.39 -18.82
N LYS A 96 -9.01 -20.18 -17.98
CA LYS A 96 -8.39 -20.76 -16.79
C LYS A 96 -7.17 -21.63 -17.14
N GLN A 97 -7.24 -22.38 -18.24
CA GLN A 97 -6.15 -23.23 -18.72
C GLN A 97 -4.88 -22.43 -19.02
N ASP A 98 -5.00 -21.25 -19.62
CA ASP A 98 -3.85 -20.39 -19.91
C ASP A 98 -3.19 -19.89 -18.63
N LEU A 99 -3.99 -19.58 -17.61
CA LEU A 99 -3.50 -19.16 -16.31
C LEU A 99 -2.79 -20.31 -15.60
N ASP A 100 -3.39 -21.51 -15.58
CA ASP A 100 -2.82 -22.73 -15.00
C ASP A 100 -1.49 -23.11 -15.69
N ASN A 101 -1.39 -22.94 -17.01
CA ASN A 101 -0.16 -23.14 -17.79
C ASN A 101 0.94 -22.15 -17.39
N ARG A 102 0.61 -20.86 -17.27
CA ARG A 102 1.56 -19.82 -16.85
C ARG A 102 2.05 -20.02 -15.42
N ILE A 103 1.16 -20.40 -14.50
CA ILE A 103 1.53 -20.74 -13.11
C ILE A 103 2.46 -21.95 -13.09
N SER A 104 2.16 -22.99 -13.86
CA SER A 104 2.98 -24.21 -13.90
C SER A 104 4.39 -23.91 -14.41
N GLN A 105 4.54 -23.03 -15.40
CA GLN A 105 5.84 -22.53 -15.85
C GLN A 105 6.60 -21.77 -14.74
N MET A 106 5.91 -20.94 -13.94
CA MET A 106 6.51 -20.22 -12.80
C MET A 106 6.83 -21.12 -11.59
N ALA A 107 6.02 -22.14 -11.32
CA ALA A 107 6.22 -23.08 -10.23
C ALA A 107 7.44 -23.99 -10.45
N ASN A 108 7.78 -24.23 -11.73
CA ASN A 108 9.02 -24.91 -12.10
C ASN A 108 10.28 -24.06 -11.84
N LEU A 109 10.13 -22.74 -11.65
CA LEU A 109 11.23 -21.79 -11.39
C LEU A 109 11.47 -21.51 -9.89
N SER A 110 10.57 -21.90 -8.98
CA SER A 110 10.77 -21.64 -7.54
C SER A 110 10.19 -22.74 -6.63
N ASP A 111 11.04 -23.31 -5.78
CA ASP A 111 10.62 -24.30 -4.77
C ASP A 111 9.65 -23.72 -3.72
N ILE A 112 9.60 -22.39 -3.57
CA ILE A 112 8.70 -21.65 -2.68
C ILE A 112 7.24 -21.68 -3.20
N ALA A 113 7.02 -21.78 -4.52
CA ALA A 113 5.69 -21.84 -5.11
C ALA A 113 5.01 -23.21 -4.93
N LYS A 114 5.79 -24.29 -4.79
CA LYS A 114 5.28 -25.67 -4.73
C LYS A 114 4.39 -25.96 -3.50
N GLY A 115 4.55 -25.20 -2.41
CA GLY A 115 3.79 -25.40 -1.16
C GLY A 115 2.48 -24.62 -1.06
N LYS A 116 2.37 -23.42 -1.66
CA LYS A 116 1.21 -22.53 -1.51
C LYS A 116 0.16 -22.65 -2.62
N PHE A 117 0.56 -23.05 -3.83
CA PHE A 117 -0.34 -23.12 -4.99
C PHE A 117 -1.06 -24.47 -5.18
N LYS A 118 -0.88 -25.44 -4.27
CA LYS A 118 -1.56 -26.75 -4.32
C LYS A 118 -3.08 -26.69 -4.04
N GLN A 119 -3.60 -25.58 -3.53
CA GLN A 119 -5.04 -25.38 -3.40
C GLN A 119 -5.60 -24.88 -4.72
N LYS A 120 -6.70 -25.50 -5.19
CA LYS A 120 -7.47 -25.21 -6.41
C LYS A 120 -7.49 -23.69 -6.70
N ALA A 121 -6.51 -23.22 -7.47
CA ALA A 121 -6.28 -21.79 -7.61
C ALA A 121 -7.48 -21.16 -8.31
N THR A 122 -8.21 -20.33 -7.59
CA THR A 122 -9.28 -19.53 -8.19
C THR A 122 -8.62 -18.28 -8.76
N LYS A 123 -9.07 -17.80 -9.93
CA LYS A 123 -8.54 -16.58 -10.57
C LYS A 123 -8.40 -15.38 -9.60
N LYS A 124 -9.25 -15.34 -8.58
CA LYS A 124 -9.25 -14.37 -7.47
C LYS A 124 -7.92 -14.25 -6.72
N ILE A 125 -7.09 -15.29 -6.66
CA ILE A 125 -5.81 -15.27 -5.96
C ILE A 125 -4.78 -14.38 -6.68
N PHE A 126 -4.98 -14.13 -7.98
CA PHE A 126 -4.10 -13.29 -8.81
C PHE A 126 -4.53 -11.83 -8.84
N PHE A 127 -5.52 -11.45 -8.04
CA PHE A 127 -5.97 -10.07 -7.91
C PHE A 127 -5.78 -9.60 -6.48
N ILE A 128 -5.75 -8.28 -6.29
CA ILE A 128 -5.84 -7.70 -4.94
C ILE A 128 -7.14 -8.17 -4.26
N THR A 129 -7.18 -8.15 -2.94
CA THR A 129 -8.38 -8.58 -2.22
C THR A 129 -9.58 -7.73 -2.61
N SER A 130 -10.78 -8.33 -2.65
CA SER A 130 -12.01 -7.60 -2.98
C SER A 130 -12.23 -6.39 -2.06
N SER A 131 -11.88 -6.52 -0.78
CA SER A 131 -11.96 -5.42 0.19
C SER A 131 -11.03 -4.28 -0.17
N THR A 132 -9.77 -4.57 -0.54
CA THR A 132 -8.81 -3.54 -0.99
C THR A 132 -9.32 -2.82 -2.24
N PHE A 133 -9.83 -3.57 -3.22
CA PHE A 133 -10.36 -2.99 -4.45
C PHE A 133 -11.58 -2.09 -4.18
N LEU A 134 -12.53 -2.56 -3.36
CA LEU A 134 -13.70 -1.77 -2.99
C LEU A 134 -13.32 -0.49 -2.23
N CYS A 135 -12.38 -0.57 -1.27
CA CYS A 135 -11.89 0.61 -0.57
C CYS A 135 -11.28 1.64 -1.53
N LEU A 136 -10.53 1.17 -2.54
CA LEU A 136 -9.95 2.06 -3.54
C LEU A 136 -11.03 2.79 -4.35
N GLU A 137 -12.07 2.08 -4.80
CA GLU A 137 -13.20 2.68 -5.51
C GLU A 137 -13.97 3.67 -4.63
N LEU A 138 -14.31 3.28 -3.41
CA LEU A 138 -15.02 4.14 -2.45
C LEU A 138 -14.24 5.43 -2.16
N ASN A 139 -12.93 5.32 -1.92
CA ASN A 139 -12.10 6.49 -1.63
C ASN A 139 -11.98 7.43 -2.84
N ALA A 140 -11.86 6.89 -4.06
CA ALA A 140 -11.81 7.72 -5.28
C ALA A 140 -13.14 8.45 -5.52
N HIS A 141 -14.27 7.76 -5.36
CA HIS A 141 -15.60 8.36 -5.45
C HIS A 141 -15.81 9.42 -4.37
N HIS A 142 -15.43 9.13 -3.13
CA HIS A 142 -15.58 10.07 -2.02
C HIS A 142 -14.75 11.35 -2.24
N LEU A 143 -13.49 11.22 -2.66
CA LEU A 143 -12.64 12.35 -3.01
C LEU A 143 -13.26 13.23 -4.11
N THR A 144 -13.79 12.58 -5.15
CA THR A 144 -14.47 13.27 -6.26
C THR A 144 -15.69 14.03 -5.75
N TYR A 145 -16.51 13.37 -4.92
CA TYR A 145 -17.71 13.96 -4.35
C TYR A 145 -17.40 15.17 -3.45
N LEU A 146 -16.43 15.06 -2.55
CA LEU A 146 -15.97 16.20 -1.74
C LEU A 146 -15.49 17.37 -2.60
N THR A 147 -14.77 17.08 -3.68
CA THR A 147 -14.28 18.11 -4.60
C THR A 147 -15.44 18.82 -5.30
N LEU A 148 -16.46 18.09 -5.74
CA LEU A 148 -17.65 18.67 -6.34
C LEU A 148 -18.41 19.56 -5.36
N LEU A 149 -18.59 19.12 -4.12
CA LEU A 149 -19.25 19.93 -3.08
C LEU A 149 -18.50 21.23 -2.77
N VAL A 150 -17.17 21.20 -2.77
CA VAL A 150 -16.35 22.41 -2.62
C VAL A 150 -16.46 23.31 -3.85
N ALA A 151 -16.45 22.74 -5.06
CA ALA A 151 -16.62 23.51 -6.29
C ALA A 151 -18.00 24.20 -6.36
N GLU A 152 -19.03 23.56 -5.83
CA GLU A 152 -20.38 24.12 -5.67
C GLU A 152 -20.54 25.06 -4.45
N SER A 153 -19.45 25.35 -3.74
CA SER A 153 -19.45 26.18 -2.52
C SER A 153 -20.36 25.66 -1.38
N GLN A 154 -20.68 24.36 -1.39
CA GLN A 154 -21.44 23.72 -0.31
C GLN A 154 -20.55 23.35 0.89
N LEU A 155 -19.23 23.24 0.65
CA LEU A 155 -18.24 22.89 1.67
C LEU A 155 -17.02 23.83 1.60
N PRO A 156 -16.39 24.11 2.75
CA PRO A 156 -15.17 24.91 2.80
C PRO A 156 -13.97 24.15 2.19
N PRO A 157 -13.05 24.83 1.49
CA PRO A 157 -11.94 24.20 0.77
C PRO A 157 -10.95 23.46 1.69
N GLU A 158 -10.93 23.78 2.98
CA GLU A 158 -10.10 23.11 3.99
C GLU A 158 -10.41 21.62 4.13
N ILE A 159 -11.62 21.18 3.75
CA ILE A 159 -12.01 19.77 3.74
C ILE A 159 -11.19 18.96 2.72
N LEU A 160 -10.61 19.59 1.70
CA LEU A 160 -9.75 18.91 0.72
C LEU A 160 -8.32 18.65 1.22
N LYS A 161 -8.05 18.83 2.52
CA LYS A 161 -6.83 18.35 3.19
C LYS A 161 -6.89 16.82 3.38
N ILE A 162 -6.85 16.08 2.28
CA ILE A 162 -7.09 14.63 2.23
C ILE A 162 -6.17 13.83 3.15
N SER A 163 -4.94 14.27 3.37
CA SER A 163 -3.99 13.61 4.29
C SER A 163 -4.52 13.45 5.73
N LEU A 164 -5.48 14.30 6.15
CA LEU A 164 -6.11 14.24 7.47
C LEU A 164 -7.14 13.11 7.62
N PHE A 165 -7.62 12.53 6.52
CA PHE A 165 -8.56 11.40 6.55
C PHE A 165 -7.88 10.05 6.84
N SER A 166 -6.55 10.03 6.96
CA SER A 166 -5.80 8.82 7.30
C SER A 166 -5.86 8.51 8.81
N SER A 167 -5.72 7.23 9.17
CA SER A 167 -5.65 6.78 10.57
C SER A 167 -4.28 7.03 11.23
N GLN A 168 -3.34 7.68 10.54
CA GLN A 168 -1.96 7.81 11.00
C GLN A 168 -1.85 8.56 12.34
N THR A 169 -2.69 9.57 12.55
CA THR A 169 -2.79 10.32 13.81
C THR A 169 -3.22 9.40 14.96
N CYS A 170 -4.22 8.54 14.73
CA CYS A 170 -4.68 7.57 15.72
C CYS A 170 -3.58 6.55 16.07
N GLU A 171 -2.87 6.02 15.07
CA GLU A 171 -1.74 5.11 15.31
C GLU A 171 -0.63 5.76 16.11
N ASN A 172 -0.33 7.03 15.82
CA ASN A 172 0.65 7.81 16.59
C ASN A 172 0.19 8.01 18.04
N PHE A 173 -1.09 8.27 18.28
CA PHE A 173 -1.65 8.34 19.61
C PHE A 173 -1.47 7.02 20.38
N PHE A 174 -1.81 5.87 19.77
CA PHE A 174 -1.58 4.56 20.38
C PHE A 174 -0.10 4.27 20.64
N ARG A 175 0.81 4.75 19.76
CA ARG A 175 2.25 4.62 19.94
C ARG A 175 2.72 5.41 21.17
N LEU A 176 2.26 6.65 21.32
CA LEU A 176 2.54 7.51 22.47
C LEU A 176 2.02 6.89 23.76
N ALA A 177 0.76 6.44 23.76
CA ALA A 177 0.17 5.78 24.93
C ALA A 177 0.96 4.54 25.36
N ARG A 178 1.48 3.74 24.41
CA ARG A 178 2.33 2.58 24.71
C ARG A 178 3.73 2.96 25.19
N SER A 179 4.32 4.05 24.69
CA SER A 179 5.64 4.50 25.14
C SER A 179 5.65 5.13 26.53
N MET A 180 4.50 5.56 27.04
CA MET A 180 4.37 6.08 28.41
C MET A 180 4.38 4.97 29.46
N SER A 181 5.52 4.30 29.65
CA SER A 181 5.72 3.37 30.77
C SER A 181 6.49 4.04 31.92
N GLY A 182 6.25 3.58 33.15
CA GLY A 182 6.98 4.08 34.33
C GLY A 182 8.47 3.70 34.28
N THR A 183 9.31 4.41 35.02
CA THR A 183 10.72 4.04 35.23
C THR A 183 10.78 2.57 35.69
N PHE A 184 11.58 1.76 34.99
CA PHE A 184 11.72 0.30 35.20
C PHE A 184 10.56 -0.60 34.72
N SER A 185 9.58 -0.09 33.97
CA SER A 185 8.54 -0.90 33.34
C SER A 185 8.62 -0.84 31.81
N THR A 186 8.63 -2.01 31.15
CA THR A 186 8.60 -2.15 29.69
C THR A 186 7.27 -2.72 29.19
N SER A 187 6.18 -2.53 29.94
CA SER A 187 4.86 -3.02 29.55
C SER A 187 4.33 -2.25 28.33
N VAL A 188 4.41 -2.90 27.17
CA VAL A 188 3.89 -2.37 25.89
C VAL A 188 2.39 -2.62 25.73
N ASN A 189 1.85 -3.63 26.43
CA ASN A 189 0.44 -3.99 26.41
C ASN A 189 -0.31 -3.27 27.53
N LEU A 190 -1.48 -2.73 27.20
CA LEU A 190 -2.32 -1.96 28.12
C LEU A 190 -3.68 -2.61 28.29
N SER A 191 -4.17 -2.65 29.52
CA SER A 191 -5.60 -2.80 29.77
C SER A 191 -6.35 -1.52 29.36
N VAL A 192 -7.66 -1.62 29.15
CA VAL A 192 -8.51 -0.46 28.83
C VAL A 192 -8.38 0.63 29.90
N GLN A 193 -8.40 0.25 31.18
CA GLN A 193 -8.23 1.21 32.29
C GLN A 193 -6.87 1.91 32.25
N GLN A 194 -5.79 1.17 31.95
CA GLN A 194 -4.45 1.75 31.83
C GLN A 194 -4.35 2.71 30.64
N PHE A 195 -5.03 2.41 29.53
CA PHE A 195 -5.10 3.29 28.37
C PHE A 195 -5.86 4.58 28.69
N LEU A 196 -7.03 4.50 29.34
CA LEU A 196 -7.82 5.68 29.72
C LEU A 196 -7.06 6.61 30.68
N ASN A 197 -6.40 6.06 31.70
CA ASN A 197 -5.57 6.84 32.63
C ASN A 197 -4.37 7.51 31.95
N ARG A 198 -3.90 6.94 30.83
CA ARG A 198 -2.81 7.50 30.02
C ARG A 198 -3.32 8.55 29.04
N GLN A 199 -4.53 8.38 28.50
CA GLN A 199 -5.17 9.38 27.64
C GLN A 199 -5.29 10.73 28.34
N GLU A 200 -5.74 10.76 29.60
CA GLU A 200 -5.86 11.99 30.41
C GLU A 200 -4.54 12.76 30.57
N LYS A 201 -3.39 12.12 30.36
CA LYS A 201 -2.07 12.75 30.45
C LYS A 201 -1.53 13.23 29.10
N ILE A 202 -2.09 12.74 28.00
CA ILE A 202 -1.68 13.09 26.63
C ILE A 202 -2.53 14.25 26.09
N SER A 203 -3.80 14.34 26.50
CA SER A 203 -4.71 15.45 26.20
C SER A 203 -4.46 16.65 27.10
#